data_AF-A0A3M1YUG8-F1
#
_entry.id   AF-A0A3M1YUG8-F1
#
_cell.length_a   1.000
_cell.length_b   1.000
_cell.length_c   1.000
_cell.angle_alpha   90.00
_cell.angle_beta   90.00
_cell.angle_gamma   90.00
#
_symmetry.space_group_name_H-M   'P 1'
#
loop_
_entity.id
_entity.type
_entity.pdbx_description
1 polymer ?
#
loop_
_entity_poly.entity_id
_entity_poly.type
_entity_poly.pdbx_seq_one_letter_code
_entity_poly.pdbx_strand_id
1 'polypeptide(L)'
;ENRRDALKGASDFILQAFDLVESEFPEGTFNCGNVNVLPGAYNIIPRETRLLIECRHPDKTRLRDLEAAMIRLAQECASKHNLQLKTHHLVHMPAAEMDDSIIHTIQSVCDKLHYSHMPIISYAGHDAQMMSTIAPSGMIFIPVVEGISHNPKEYAEWEDIVKGANVLLHTVLAIALREGTPEQISYKRS
;
A
#
# COMPACT_ATOMS: atom_id res chain seq x y z
N GLU A 1 32.36 2.96 -30.06
CA GLU A 1 32.61 2.49 -28.68
C GLU A 1 31.85 3.26 -27.58
N ASN A 2 30.71 3.90 -27.86
CA ASN A 2 29.90 4.53 -26.80
C ASN A 2 28.42 4.18 -26.98
N ARG A 3 28.09 2.89 -26.87
CA ARG A 3 26.72 2.38 -27.04
C ARG A 3 25.92 2.70 -25.77
N ARG A 4 24.94 3.59 -25.90
CA ARG A 4 23.98 3.95 -24.86
C ARG A 4 22.89 2.89 -24.81
N ASP A 5 23.05 1.91 -23.94
CA ASP A 5 22.09 0.82 -23.77
C ASP A 5 21.14 1.13 -22.61
N ALA A 6 19.90 1.49 -22.95
CA ALA A 6 18.90 1.87 -21.97
C ALA A 6 18.44 0.68 -21.09
N LEU A 7 18.47 -0.55 -21.61
CA LEU A 7 18.11 -1.73 -20.82
C LEU A 7 19.21 -2.02 -19.80
N LYS A 8 20.48 -1.91 -20.19
CA LYS A 8 21.60 -2.09 -19.26
C LYS A 8 21.51 -1.13 -18.07
N GLY A 9 21.24 0.15 -18.31
CA GLY A 9 21.08 1.12 -17.23
C GLY A 9 19.85 0.87 -16.35
N ALA A 10 18.73 0.45 -16.97
CA ALA A 10 17.53 0.08 -16.23
C ALA A 10 17.74 -1.17 -15.35
N SER A 11 18.41 -2.21 -15.86
CA SER A 11 18.72 -3.42 -15.09
C SER A 11 19.66 -3.13 -13.92
N ASP A 12 20.66 -2.28 -14.11
CA ASP A 12 21.57 -1.84 -13.04
C ASP A 12 20.82 -1.09 -11.93
N PHE A 13 19.88 -0.22 -12.31
CA PHE A 13 18.99 0.45 -11.36
C PHE A 13 18.11 -0.53 -10.59
N ILE A 14 17.44 -1.48 -11.28
CA ILE A 14 16.51 -2.42 -10.65
C ILE A 14 17.22 -3.26 -9.58
N LEU A 15 18.39 -3.81 -9.89
CA LEU A 15 19.14 -4.63 -8.93
C LEU A 15 19.57 -3.82 -7.72
N GLN A 16 20.18 -2.66 -7.93
CA GLN A 16 20.60 -1.80 -6.82
C GLN A 16 19.42 -1.26 -6.01
N ALA A 17 18.24 -1.07 -6.63
CA ALA A 17 17.05 -0.63 -5.91
C ALA A 17 16.54 -1.70 -4.94
N PHE A 18 16.55 -2.97 -5.33
CA PHE A 18 16.25 -4.09 -4.43
C PHE A 18 17.24 -4.12 -3.25
N ASP A 19 18.54 -4.07 -3.54
CA ASP A 19 19.59 -4.10 -2.52
C ASP A 19 19.47 -2.92 -1.54
N LEU A 20 19.20 -1.72 -2.04
CA LEU A 20 19.03 -0.50 -1.23
C LEU A 20 17.82 -0.62 -0.29
N VAL A 21 16.68 -1.09 -0.79
CA VAL A 21 15.47 -1.20 0.04
C VAL A 21 15.68 -2.24 1.14
N GLU A 22 16.26 -3.40 0.80
CA GLU A 22 16.54 -4.47 1.77
C GLU A 22 17.51 -4.00 2.87
N SER A 23 18.53 -3.20 2.51
CA SER A 23 19.57 -2.78 3.44
C SER A 23 19.25 -1.52 4.26
N GLU A 24 18.59 -0.52 3.66
CA GLU A 24 18.43 0.81 4.27
C GLU A 24 16.99 1.11 4.70
N PHE A 25 16.00 0.35 4.22
CA PHE A 25 14.58 0.61 4.44
C PHE A 25 13.86 -0.62 5.02
N PRO A 26 14.10 -0.99 6.30
CA PRO A 26 13.33 -2.03 6.97
C PRO A 26 11.83 -1.75 6.87
N GLU A 27 11.02 -2.79 6.63
CA GLU A 27 9.57 -2.71 6.35
C GLU A 27 9.19 -1.96 5.06
N GLY A 28 10.17 -1.41 4.34
CA GLY A 28 10.02 -0.87 3.01
C GLY A 28 9.89 -1.98 1.98
N THR A 29 9.13 -1.72 0.93
CA THR A 29 9.03 -2.60 -0.23
C THR A 29 9.26 -1.81 -1.50
N PHE A 30 9.96 -2.44 -2.45
CA PHE A 30 10.14 -1.94 -3.81
C PHE A 30 9.66 -3.02 -4.77
N ASN A 31 8.90 -2.61 -5.78
CA ASN A 31 8.42 -3.49 -6.82
C ASN A 31 8.60 -2.83 -8.19
N CYS A 32 9.14 -3.56 -9.15
CA CYS A 32 9.21 -3.17 -10.55
C CYS A 32 8.51 -4.24 -11.40
N GLY A 33 7.18 -4.16 -11.48
CA GLY A 33 6.36 -5.14 -12.18
C GLY A 33 6.24 -4.89 -13.70
N ASN A 34 6.64 -3.72 -14.20
CA ASN A 34 6.53 -3.37 -15.61
C ASN A 34 7.85 -2.82 -16.15
N VAL A 35 8.38 -3.52 -17.15
CA VAL A 35 9.58 -3.13 -17.90
C VAL A 35 9.22 -3.14 -19.39
N ASN A 36 9.19 -1.97 -20.01
CA ASN A 36 8.94 -1.84 -21.44
C ASN A 36 10.21 -1.39 -22.16
N VAL A 37 10.76 -2.27 -23.01
CA VAL A 37 12.05 -2.08 -23.69
C VAL A 37 11.80 -1.73 -25.15
N LEU A 38 12.34 -0.60 -25.62
CA LEU A 38 12.12 -0.08 -26.97
C LEU A 38 13.44 -0.01 -27.77
N PRO A 39 13.47 -0.48 -29.03
CA PRO A 39 12.34 -1.04 -29.79
C PRO A 39 11.99 -2.50 -29.43
N GLY A 40 12.77 -3.17 -28.57
CA GLY A 40 12.51 -4.55 -28.15
C GLY A 40 12.93 -5.62 -29.15
N ALA A 41 13.62 -5.24 -30.24
CA ALA A 41 14.20 -6.20 -31.17
C ALA A 41 15.49 -6.80 -30.60
N TYR A 42 15.61 -8.13 -30.63
CA TYR A 42 16.73 -8.87 -30.03
C TYR A 42 18.12 -8.48 -30.57
N ASN A 43 18.18 -7.93 -31.78
CA ASN A 43 19.40 -7.54 -32.48
C ASN A 43 19.64 -6.01 -32.49
N ILE A 44 18.83 -5.23 -31.78
CA ILE A 44 18.95 -3.77 -31.69
C ILE A 44 19.15 -3.36 -30.24
N ILE A 45 20.16 -2.53 -29.98
CA ILE A 45 20.40 -1.98 -28.65
C ILE A 45 19.20 -1.11 -28.23
N PRO A 46 18.61 -1.35 -27.05
CA PRO A 46 17.52 -0.55 -26.55
C PRO A 46 17.89 0.92 -26.42
N ARG A 47 17.11 1.79 -27.06
CA ARG A 47 17.28 3.24 -26.97
C ARG A 47 16.54 3.83 -25.78
N GLU A 48 15.53 3.12 -25.29
CA GLU A 48 14.64 3.58 -24.23
C GLU A 48 14.11 2.35 -23.48
N THR A 49 14.11 2.44 -22.15
CA THR A 49 13.47 1.47 -21.27
C THR A 49 12.59 2.26 -20.31
N ARG A 50 11.31 1.92 -20.24
CA ARG A 50 10.34 2.53 -19.31
C ARG A 50 10.08 1.55 -18.19
N LEU A 51 10.17 2.05 -16.97
CA LEU A 51 9.90 1.30 -15.75
C LEU A 51 8.67 1.87 -15.08
N LEU A 52 7.76 1.01 -14.63
CA LEU A 52 6.79 1.37 -13.59
C LEU A 52 7.26 0.74 -12.30
N ILE A 53 7.46 1.58 -11.30
CA ILE A 53 7.94 1.18 -9.97
C ILE A 53 6.92 1.59 -8.92
N GLU A 54 6.86 0.80 -7.86
CA GLU A 54 6.08 1.07 -6.67
C GLU A 54 6.99 0.97 -5.45
N CYS A 55 6.86 1.92 -4.53
CA CYS A 55 7.48 1.90 -3.22
C CYS A 55 6.37 1.94 -2.17
N ARG A 56 6.48 1.13 -1.13
CA ARG A 56 5.59 1.23 0.05
C ARG A 56 6.42 1.22 1.32
N HIS A 57 5.95 1.96 2.32
CA HIS A 57 6.52 1.94 3.66
C HIS A 57 5.41 2.37 4.65
N PRO A 58 5.29 1.75 5.84
CA PRO A 58 4.26 2.10 6.82
C PRO A 58 4.45 3.53 7.38
N ASP A 59 5.69 3.93 7.66
CA ASP A 59 6.03 5.31 8.02
C ASP A 59 6.09 6.24 6.79
N LYS A 60 5.35 7.36 6.85
CA LYS A 60 5.24 8.36 5.78
C LYS A 60 6.53 9.12 5.50
N THR A 61 7.34 9.40 6.53
CA THR A 61 8.63 10.10 6.38
C THR A 61 9.62 9.19 5.68
N ARG A 62 9.69 7.93 6.11
CA ARG A 62 10.53 6.90 5.50
C ARG A 62 10.14 6.59 4.06
N LEU A 63 8.84 6.63 3.72
CA LEU A 63 8.40 6.53 2.33
C LEU A 63 8.96 7.67 1.46
N ARG A 64 8.92 8.91 1.95
CA ARG A 64 9.48 10.06 1.22
C ARG A 64 10.99 9.93 1.04
N ASP A 65 11.70 9.47 2.07
CA ASP A 65 13.14 9.24 2.01
C ASP A 65 13.49 8.14 0.98
N LEU A 66 12.69 7.07 0.95
CA LEU A 66 12.80 5.98 -0.03
C LEU A 66 12.57 6.49 -1.46
N GLU A 67 11.49 7.21 -1.71
CA GLU A 67 11.20 7.82 -3.01
C GLU A 67 12.35 8.71 -3.48
N ALA A 68 12.88 9.56 -2.59
CA ALA A 68 14.02 10.42 -2.90
C ALA A 68 15.29 9.61 -3.20
N ALA A 69 15.53 8.51 -2.49
CA ALA A 69 16.66 7.63 -2.73
C ALA A 69 16.55 6.90 -4.07
N MET A 70 15.36 6.45 -4.46
CA MET A 70 15.12 5.85 -5.79
C MET A 70 15.45 6.83 -6.93
N ILE A 71 15.04 8.10 -6.80
CA ILE A 71 15.33 9.10 -7.81
C ILE A 71 16.84 9.38 -7.92
N ARG A 72 17.55 9.48 -6.78
CA ARG A 72 19.01 9.65 -6.78
C ARG A 72 19.71 8.44 -7.42
N LEU A 73 19.35 7.23 -7.02
CA LEU A 73 19.92 6.01 -7.57
C LEU A 73 19.68 5.89 -9.09
N ALA A 74 18.49 6.26 -9.56
CA ALA A 74 18.19 6.30 -10.99
C ALA A 74 19.06 7.31 -11.75
N GLN A 75 19.35 8.48 -11.15
CA GLN A 75 20.23 9.50 -11.74
C GLN A 75 21.68 9.03 -11.81
N GLU A 76 22.17 8.37 -10.75
CA GLU A 76 23.51 7.78 -10.70
C GLU A 76 23.68 6.68 -11.75
N CYS A 77 22.72 5.76 -11.83
CA CYS A 77 22.72 4.70 -12.85
C CYS A 77 22.66 5.29 -14.27
N ALA A 78 21.77 6.26 -14.51
CA ALA A 78 21.71 6.93 -15.82
C ALA A 78 23.04 7.58 -16.18
N SER A 79 23.70 8.26 -15.24
CA SER A 79 24.99 8.92 -15.47
C SER A 79 26.10 7.90 -15.75
N LYS A 80 26.18 6.83 -14.96
CA LYS A 80 27.13 5.71 -15.12
C LYS A 80 27.04 5.08 -16.52
N HIS A 81 25.83 4.97 -17.08
CA HIS A 81 25.59 4.38 -18.40
C HIS A 81 25.44 5.42 -19.52
N ASN A 82 25.73 6.70 -19.27
CA ASN A 82 25.60 7.80 -20.23
C ASN A 82 24.19 7.93 -20.86
N LEU A 83 23.16 7.73 -20.05
CA LEU A 83 21.74 7.79 -20.41
C LEU A 83 21.11 9.10 -19.93
N GLN A 84 19.99 9.45 -20.54
CA GLN A 84 19.10 10.50 -20.03
C GLN A 84 18.02 9.86 -19.15
N LEU A 85 17.71 10.50 -18.03
CA LEU A 85 16.63 10.08 -17.15
C LEU A 85 15.44 11.05 -17.26
N LYS A 86 14.24 10.48 -17.34
CA LYS A 86 12.99 11.22 -17.18
C LYS A 86 12.12 10.48 -16.17
N THR A 87 11.64 11.18 -15.16
CA THR A 87 10.79 10.61 -14.10
C THR A 87 9.45 11.33 -14.07
N HIS A 88 8.41 10.58 -13.72
CA HIS A 88 7.06 11.09 -13.53
C HIS A 88 6.43 10.37 -12.34
N HIS A 89 5.88 11.12 -11.38
CA HIS A 89 5.05 10.54 -10.33
C HIS A 89 3.65 10.28 -10.90
N LEU A 90 3.24 9.01 -10.94
CA LEU A 90 1.96 8.59 -11.51
C LEU A 90 0.83 8.64 -10.48
N VAL A 91 1.10 8.19 -9.26
CA VAL A 91 0.15 8.11 -8.16
C VAL A 91 0.91 8.34 -6.85
N HIS A 92 0.36 9.15 -5.94
CA HIS A 92 0.82 9.22 -4.55
C HIS A 92 -0.38 8.88 -3.66
N MET A 93 -0.31 7.73 -3.00
CA MET A 93 -1.29 7.28 -2.02
C MET A 93 -0.57 7.10 -0.69
N PRO A 94 -0.59 8.09 0.22
CA PRO A 94 0.04 7.95 1.51
C PRO A 94 -0.64 6.82 2.31
N ALA A 95 0.11 6.22 3.25
CA ALA A 95 -0.47 5.30 4.22
C ALA A 95 -1.68 5.96 4.90
N ALA A 96 -2.85 5.31 4.82
CA ALA A 96 -4.02 5.79 5.55
C ALA A 96 -3.89 5.37 7.01
N GLU A 97 -3.96 6.36 7.88
CA GLU A 97 -4.16 6.15 9.30
C GLU A 97 -5.66 5.90 9.51
N MET A 98 -5.97 4.76 10.11
CA MET A 98 -7.31 4.45 10.58
C MET A 98 -7.54 5.13 11.93
N ASP A 99 -8.79 5.48 12.21
CA ASP A 99 -9.15 6.23 13.41
C ASP A 99 -9.04 5.35 14.67
N ASP A 100 -8.25 5.80 15.64
CA ASP A 100 -8.01 5.08 16.89
C ASP A 100 -9.31 4.74 17.65
N SER A 101 -10.32 5.61 17.62
CA SER A 101 -11.58 5.34 18.31
C SER A 101 -12.33 4.18 17.66
N ILE A 102 -12.24 4.05 16.33
CA ILE A 102 -12.82 2.93 15.58
C ILE A 102 -12.04 1.65 15.87
N ILE A 103 -10.70 1.70 15.84
CA ILE A 103 -9.82 0.57 16.17
C ILE A 103 -10.13 0.03 17.57
N HIS A 104 -10.15 0.90 18.58
CA HIS A 104 -10.47 0.50 19.96
C HIS A 104 -11.87 -0.09 20.08
N THR A 105 -12.84 0.40 19.30
CA THR A 105 -14.20 -0.13 19.30
C THR A 105 -14.23 -1.55 18.72
N ILE A 106 -13.50 -1.80 17.64
CA ILE A 106 -13.33 -3.14 17.05
C ILE A 106 -12.70 -4.09 18.06
N GLN A 107 -11.58 -3.68 18.69
CA GLN A 107 -10.89 -4.50 19.70
C GLN A 107 -11.80 -4.86 20.88
N SER A 108 -12.54 -3.88 21.41
CA SER A 108 -13.49 -4.11 22.51
C SER A 108 -14.61 -5.08 22.12
N VAL A 109 -15.05 -5.06 20.85
CA VAL A 109 -16.05 -6.01 20.34
C VAL A 109 -15.46 -7.41 20.24
N CYS A 110 -14.23 -7.56 19.73
CA CYS A 110 -13.54 -8.85 19.71
C CYS A 110 -13.40 -9.43 21.12
N ASP A 111 -13.02 -8.61 22.11
CA ASP A 111 -12.91 -9.05 23.51
C ASP A 111 -14.24 -9.55 24.08
N LYS A 112 -15.35 -8.83 23.80
CA LYS A 112 -16.71 -9.21 24.24
C LYS A 112 -17.21 -10.49 23.60
N LEU A 113 -16.83 -10.74 22.34
CA LEU A 113 -17.17 -11.95 21.61
C LEU A 113 -16.20 -13.10 21.90
N HIS A 114 -15.17 -12.87 22.72
CA HIS A 114 -14.12 -13.83 23.04
C HIS A 114 -13.35 -14.34 21.81
N TYR A 115 -13.11 -13.46 20.83
CA TYR A 115 -12.29 -13.76 19.65
C TYR A 115 -10.85 -13.29 19.86
N SER A 116 -9.88 -14.12 19.50
CA SER A 116 -8.48 -13.69 19.44
C SER A 116 -8.29 -12.63 18.36
N HIS A 117 -7.53 -11.58 18.66
CA HIS A 117 -7.24 -10.51 17.72
C HIS A 117 -5.82 -9.96 17.91
N MET A 118 -5.32 -9.29 16.87
CA MET A 118 -4.04 -8.57 16.90
C MET A 118 -4.12 -7.37 15.94
N PRO A 119 -3.36 -6.29 16.18
CA PRO A 119 -3.22 -5.21 15.19
C PRO A 119 -2.50 -5.72 13.94
N ILE A 120 -2.91 -5.22 12.77
CA ILE A 120 -2.28 -5.55 11.48
C ILE A 120 -2.23 -4.31 10.58
N ILE A 121 -1.17 -4.20 9.78
CA ILE A 121 -1.04 -3.20 8.72
C ILE A 121 -1.55 -3.81 7.42
N SER A 122 -2.48 -3.12 6.75
CA SER A 122 -2.89 -3.51 5.40
C SER A 122 -1.88 -3.01 4.38
N TYR A 123 -1.27 -3.94 3.64
CA TYR A 123 -0.43 -3.60 2.50
C TYR A 123 -1.22 -3.47 1.20
N ALA A 124 -2.45 -3.97 1.14
CA ALA A 124 -3.34 -3.82 0.00
C ALA A 124 -4.12 -2.50 0.08
N GLY A 125 -4.39 -1.91 -1.10
CA GLY A 125 -5.28 -0.76 -1.20
C GLY A 125 -6.74 -1.18 -1.01
N HIS A 126 -7.46 -0.46 -0.16
CA HIS A 126 -8.89 -0.65 0.09
C HIS A 126 -9.61 0.69 0.04
N ASP A 127 -10.91 0.70 -0.27
CA ASP A 127 -11.71 1.93 -0.32
C ASP A 127 -11.69 2.68 1.02
N ALA A 128 -11.53 1.97 2.13
CA ALA A 128 -11.36 2.55 3.47
C ALA A 128 -10.18 3.53 3.55
N GLN A 129 -9.13 3.36 2.73
CA GLN A 129 -8.01 4.30 2.63
C GLN A 129 -8.46 5.68 2.13
N MET A 130 -9.43 5.74 1.22
CA MET A 130 -10.01 7.00 0.76
C MET A 130 -11.03 7.52 1.78
N MET A 131 -11.84 6.63 2.37
CA MET A 131 -12.83 7.01 3.37
C MET A 131 -12.21 7.65 4.61
N SER A 132 -11.01 7.22 5.03
CA SER A 132 -10.31 7.80 6.18
C SER A 132 -9.96 9.28 6.02
N THR A 133 -9.98 9.81 4.78
CA THR A 133 -9.74 11.24 4.52
C THR A 133 -10.97 12.11 4.76
N ILE A 134 -12.16 11.50 4.87
CA ILE A 134 -13.45 12.21 5.00
C ILE A 134 -14.27 11.82 6.23
N ALA A 135 -13.97 10.68 6.87
CA ALA A 135 -14.66 10.22 8.09
C ALA A 135 -13.79 9.27 8.92
N PRO A 136 -14.00 9.18 10.26
CA PRO A 136 -13.42 8.14 11.09
C PRO A 136 -13.65 6.75 10.48
N SER A 137 -12.57 6.04 10.19
CA SER A 137 -12.59 4.79 9.44
C SER A 137 -11.72 3.73 10.10
N GLY A 138 -12.09 2.47 9.95
CA GLY A 138 -11.33 1.32 10.44
C GLY A 138 -11.64 0.06 9.63
N MET A 139 -10.77 -0.94 9.72
CA MET A 139 -10.87 -2.18 8.95
C MET A 139 -10.82 -3.39 9.88
N ILE A 140 -11.56 -4.44 9.51
CA ILE A 140 -11.58 -5.74 10.19
C ILE A 140 -11.05 -6.76 9.19
N PHE A 141 -10.01 -7.50 9.59
CA PHE A 141 -9.46 -8.60 8.80
C PHE A 141 -9.89 -9.93 9.41
N ILE A 142 -10.11 -10.91 8.52
CA ILE A 142 -10.26 -12.31 8.88
C ILE A 142 -9.12 -13.12 8.25
N PRO A 143 -8.73 -14.26 8.84
CA PRO A 143 -7.76 -15.15 8.23
C PRO A 143 -8.24 -15.66 6.85
N VAL A 144 -7.29 -15.81 5.93
CA VAL A 144 -7.48 -16.49 4.64
C VAL A 144 -6.48 -17.64 4.60
N VAL A 145 -6.91 -18.81 4.12
CA VAL A 145 -6.07 -20.01 4.07
C VAL A 145 -4.83 -19.73 3.24
N GLU A 146 -3.66 -19.99 3.83
CA GLU A 146 -2.33 -19.75 3.25
C GLU A 146 -2.04 -18.28 2.87
N GLY A 147 -2.89 -17.31 3.28
CA GLY A 147 -2.73 -15.90 2.91
C GLY A 147 -2.84 -15.63 1.40
N ILE A 148 -3.45 -16.56 0.65
CA ILE A 148 -3.61 -16.45 -0.80
C ILE A 148 -4.68 -15.40 -1.11
N SER A 149 -4.37 -14.47 -1.99
CA SER A 149 -5.34 -13.48 -2.51
C SER A 149 -5.18 -13.30 -4.02
N HIS A 150 -6.23 -12.83 -4.70
CA HIS A 150 -6.29 -12.67 -6.17
C HIS A 150 -6.02 -13.96 -6.94
N ASN A 151 -6.39 -15.09 -6.36
CA ASN A 151 -6.21 -16.42 -6.94
C ASN A 151 -7.52 -17.20 -6.81
N PRO A 152 -7.90 -18.04 -7.78
CA PRO A 152 -9.07 -18.92 -7.65
C PRO A 152 -9.05 -19.85 -6.43
N LYS A 153 -7.88 -20.05 -5.80
CA LYS A 153 -7.72 -20.82 -4.55
C LYS A 153 -7.93 -20.01 -3.27
N GLU A 154 -8.19 -18.71 -3.38
CA GLU A 154 -8.50 -17.85 -2.24
C GLU A 154 -9.73 -18.40 -1.50
N TYR A 155 -9.55 -18.68 -0.21
CA TYR A 155 -10.56 -19.33 0.60
C TYR A 155 -10.40 -18.92 2.06
N ALA A 156 -11.51 -18.55 2.70
CA ALA A 156 -11.58 -18.28 4.14
C ALA A 156 -12.57 -19.27 4.77
N GLU A 157 -12.21 -19.78 5.94
CA GLU A 157 -13.07 -20.72 6.66
C GLU A 157 -14.38 -20.07 7.08
N TRP A 158 -15.46 -20.86 7.06
CA TRP A 158 -16.79 -20.30 7.25
C TRP A 158 -16.98 -19.73 8.66
N GLU A 159 -16.32 -20.32 9.65
CA GLU A 159 -16.26 -19.80 11.02
C GLU A 159 -15.61 -18.42 11.09
N ASP A 160 -14.55 -18.17 10.33
CA ASP A 160 -13.85 -16.89 10.36
C ASP A 160 -14.64 -15.79 9.66
N ILE A 161 -15.35 -16.13 8.58
CA ILE A 161 -16.28 -15.19 7.93
C ILE A 161 -17.42 -14.81 8.88
N VAL A 162 -18.00 -15.77 9.60
CA VAL A 162 -19.04 -15.50 10.61
C VAL A 162 -18.50 -14.63 11.74
N LYS A 163 -17.30 -14.92 12.26
CA LYS A 163 -16.65 -14.09 13.28
C LYS A 163 -16.46 -12.66 12.79
N GLY A 164 -15.91 -12.47 11.59
CA GLY A 164 -15.70 -11.14 10.99
C GLY A 164 -17.01 -10.35 10.82
N ALA A 165 -18.06 -11.02 10.33
CA ALA A 165 -19.39 -10.42 10.18
C ALA A 165 -20.00 -10.02 11.54
N ASN A 166 -19.86 -10.85 12.57
CA ASN A 166 -20.31 -10.53 13.93
C ASN A 166 -19.54 -9.34 14.51
N VAL A 167 -18.22 -9.28 14.34
CA VAL A 167 -17.43 -8.13 14.79
C VAL A 167 -17.91 -6.85 14.09
N LEU A 168 -18.08 -6.89 12.77
CA LEU A 168 -18.62 -5.75 12.01
C LEU A 168 -19.98 -5.29 12.53
N LEU A 169 -20.93 -6.22 12.70
CA LEU A 169 -22.27 -5.94 13.20
C LEU A 169 -22.21 -5.23 14.57
N HIS A 170 -21.48 -5.82 15.52
CA HIS A 170 -21.41 -5.29 16.88
C HIS A 170 -20.64 -3.96 16.95
N THR A 171 -19.62 -3.77 16.12
CA THR A 171 -18.91 -2.48 16.00
C THR A 171 -19.82 -1.38 15.46
N VAL A 172 -20.55 -1.64 14.38
CA VAL A 172 -21.50 -0.67 13.81
C VAL A 172 -22.58 -0.30 14.82
N LEU A 173 -23.15 -1.29 15.52
CA LEU A 173 -24.13 -1.04 16.60
C LEU A 173 -23.52 -0.20 17.73
N ALA A 174 -22.29 -0.50 18.16
CA ALA A 174 -21.63 0.27 19.20
C ALA A 174 -21.40 1.73 18.80
N ILE A 175 -21.03 1.99 17.54
CA ILE A 175 -20.84 3.35 17.01
C ILE A 175 -22.19 4.08 16.92
N ALA A 176 -23.18 3.45 16.29
CA ALA A 176 -24.50 4.05 16.10
C ALA A 176 -25.21 4.40 17.42
N LEU A 177 -25.02 3.59 18.46
CA LEU A 177 -25.62 3.82 19.77
C LEU A 177 -24.83 4.84 20.63
N ARG A 178 -23.56 5.12 20.32
CA ARG A 178 -22.77 6.18 20.98
C ARG A 178 -23.21 7.58 20.57
N GLU A 179 -23.69 7.75 19.35
CA GLU A 179 -24.25 9.02 18.87
C GLU A 179 -25.68 9.28 19.40
N GLY A 180 -26.19 8.40 20.27
CA GLY A 180 -27.50 8.47 20.90
C GLY A 180 -27.57 9.24 22.23
N THR A 181 -27.07 10.47 22.29
CA THR A 181 -27.65 11.51 23.15
C THR A 181 -28.01 12.72 22.30
N PRO A 182 -29.27 12.83 21.84
CA PRO A 182 -29.73 14.00 21.11
C PRO A 182 -30.04 15.14 22.08
N GLU A 183 -29.02 15.92 22.45
CA GLU A 183 -29.24 17.29 22.91
C GLU A 183 -29.27 18.23 21.70
N GLN A 184 -30.48 18.68 21.36
CA GLN A 184 -30.78 19.92 20.62
C GLN A 184 -30.26 20.07 19.18
N ILE A 185 -30.73 19.21 18.26
CA ILE A 185 -30.87 19.65 16.86
C ILE A 185 -32.24 20.34 16.72
N SER A 186 -32.27 21.62 17.08
CA SER A 186 -33.37 22.53 16.77
C SER A 186 -33.40 22.76 15.25
N TYR A 187 -34.27 22.04 14.54
CA TYR A 187 -34.66 22.43 13.19
C TYR A 187 -35.47 23.74 13.28
N LYS A 188 -34.80 24.88 13.13
CA LYS A 188 -35.47 26.12 12.73
C LYS A 188 -35.94 25.94 11.30
N ARG A 189 -37.24 25.73 11.12
CA ARG A 189 -37.92 25.97 9.85
C ARG A 189 -37.88 27.48 9.59
N SER A 190 -37.27 27.86 8.48
CA SER A 190 -37.53 29.11 7.75
C SER A 190 -37.72 28.76 6.29
#